data_AF-A0A8R1DXP9-F1
#
_entry.id   AF-A0A8R1DXP9-F1
#
_cell.length_a   1.000
_cell.length_b   1.000
_cell.length_c   1.000
_cell.angle_alpha   90.00
_cell.angle_beta   90.00
_cell.angle_gamma   90.00
#
_symmetry.space_group_name_H-M   'P 1'
#
loop_
_entity.id
_entity.type
_entity.pdbx_description
1 polymer ?
#
loop_
_entity_poly.entity_id
_entity_poly.type
_entity_poly.pdbx_seq_one_letter_code
_entity_poly.pdbx_strand_id
1 'polypeptide(L)'
;MDRTLHDDEKRQLDDMDNHDDGLEDKFCEMEDDESVEMHYVDLSKNPERYTGYAGKSPQRVWKSIYEENCFKPDPKFDKNFLTMPNSFGMCLEKRVFYRLISGLHSAITISIAAYNYKPPPATLGHFASQVQGTWFRNTEMFAGRFGTAWSWEGPERLRNVYFVYLLELRALLKAAPYLKNEIFYTGNEEEDAETRKAVDELLEEIRSFSDH
;
A
#
# COMPACT_ATOMS: atom_id res chain seq x y z
N MET A 1 14.17 -2.27 9.45
CA MET A 1 14.01 -1.22 8.43
C MET A 1 15.35 -0.52 8.34
N ASP A 2 15.89 -0.41 7.14
CA ASP A 2 17.07 0.39 6.89
C ASP A 2 16.67 1.86 6.87
N ARG A 3 17.31 2.67 7.71
CA ARG A 3 17.05 4.11 7.85
C ARG A 3 18.23 4.95 7.34
N THR A 4 19.16 4.33 6.63
CA THR A 4 20.36 5.01 6.17
C THR A 4 20.05 5.93 5.00
N LEU A 5 20.33 7.21 5.21
CA LEU A 5 20.32 8.27 4.20
C LEU A 5 21.71 8.92 4.18
N HIS A 6 22.22 9.15 2.98
CA HIS A 6 23.44 9.90 2.76
C HIS A 6 23.22 11.40 3.03
N ASP A 7 24.29 12.14 3.24
CA ASP A 7 24.20 13.53 3.70
C ASP A 7 23.72 14.50 2.60
N ASP A 8 23.83 14.12 1.33
CA ASP A 8 23.21 14.83 0.20
C ASP A 8 21.70 14.59 0.14
N GLU A 9 21.24 13.33 0.26
CA GLU A 9 19.82 12.96 0.32
C GLU A 9 19.11 13.74 1.45
N LYS A 10 19.73 13.86 2.63
CA LYS A 10 19.17 14.65 3.73
C LYS A 10 19.03 16.13 3.41
N ARG A 11 20.05 16.73 2.78
CA ARG A 11 20.00 18.15 2.39
C ARG A 11 18.96 18.41 1.33
N GLN A 12 18.78 17.46 0.41
CA GLN A 12 17.74 17.52 -0.61
C GLN A 12 16.35 17.49 0.04
N LEU A 13 16.13 16.59 1.00
CA LEU A 13 14.89 16.53 1.76
C LEU A 13 14.63 17.81 2.58
N ASP A 14 15.67 18.36 3.22
CA ASP A 14 15.55 19.64 3.94
C ASP A 14 15.13 20.78 2.98
N ASP A 15 15.61 20.79 1.73
CA ASP A 15 15.22 21.77 0.72
C ASP A 15 13.78 21.58 0.23
N MET A 16 13.33 20.33 0.09
CA MET A 16 11.93 19.99 -0.22
C MET A 16 10.98 20.43 0.89
N ASP A 17 11.32 20.15 2.15
CA ASP A 17 10.51 20.58 3.31
C ASP A 17 10.35 22.11 3.34
N ASN A 18 11.45 22.85 3.11
CA ASN A 18 11.42 24.31 3.04
C ASN A 18 10.59 24.85 1.86
N HIS A 19 10.59 24.15 0.72
CA HIS A 19 9.77 24.50 -0.43
C HIS A 19 8.28 24.35 -0.10
N ASP A 20 7.90 23.20 0.45
CA ASP A 20 6.51 22.88 0.77
C ASP A 20 5.94 23.77 1.89
N ASP A 21 6.76 24.16 2.87
CA ASP A 21 6.40 25.14 3.91
C ASP A 21 6.07 26.53 3.34
N GLY A 22 6.61 26.86 2.17
CA GLY A 22 6.36 28.13 1.48
C GLY A 22 5.05 28.15 0.69
N LEU A 23 4.37 27.02 0.51
CA LEU A 23 3.16 26.91 -0.29
C LEU A 23 1.90 27.28 0.51
N GLU A 24 1.04 28.14 -0.05
CA GLU A 24 -0.21 28.60 0.59
C GLU A 24 -1.22 27.45 0.85
N ASP A 25 -1.08 26.33 0.14
CA ASP A 25 -1.99 25.16 0.19
C ASP A 25 -1.53 24.06 1.18
N LYS A 26 -0.56 24.30 2.06
CA LYS A 26 -0.17 23.32 3.09
C LYS A 26 -1.28 23.18 4.14
N PHE A 27 -2.09 22.13 3.99
CA PHE A 27 -3.19 21.78 4.91
C PHE A 27 -2.74 21.11 6.22
N CYS A 28 -1.45 21.12 6.56
CA CYS A 28 -0.96 20.45 7.76
C CYS A 28 -1.49 21.16 9.01
N GLU A 29 -2.37 20.49 9.75
CA GLU A 29 -2.56 20.80 11.17
C GLU A 29 -1.20 20.64 11.85
N MET A 30 -0.74 21.69 12.52
CA MET A 30 0.63 21.89 13.05
C MET A 30 1.15 20.80 14.01
N GLU A 31 0.42 19.71 14.26
CA GLU A 31 0.77 18.69 15.26
C GLU A 31 1.35 17.39 14.67
N ASP A 32 1.12 17.07 13.39
CA ASP A 32 1.53 15.76 12.84
C ASP A 32 2.96 15.78 12.25
N ASP A 33 3.32 16.79 11.45
CA ASP A 33 4.64 16.89 10.77
C ASP A 33 5.82 17.23 11.69
N GLU A 34 5.58 17.93 12.81
CA GLU A 34 6.63 18.26 13.79
C GLU A 34 6.86 17.14 14.83
N SER A 35 6.15 16.01 14.70
CA SER A 35 6.38 14.89 15.62
C SER A 35 7.79 14.31 15.39
N VAL A 36 8.61 14.33 16.45
CA VAL A 36 10.02 13.87 16.47
C VAL A 36 10.19 12.39 16.02
N GLU A 37 9.09 11.67 15.79
CA GLU A 37 9.06 10.27 15.38
C GLU A 37 8.95 10.06 13.86
N MET A 38 8.61 11.08 13.07
CA MET A 38 8.56 10.96 11.60
C MET A 38 9.92 11.14 10.95
N HIS A 39 10.19 10.35 9.91
CA HIS A 39 11.47 10.33 9.22
C HIS A 39 11.29 9.79 7.79
N TYR A 40 12.05 10.37 6.88
CA TYR A 40 12.15 9.86 5.51
C TYR A 40 12.83 8.49 5.47
N VAL A 41 12.33 7.62 4.59
CA VAL A 41 12.87 6.28 4.35
C VAL A 41 12.97 6.02 2.86
N ASP A 42 14.14 5.60 2.42
CA ASP A 42 14.36 5.12 1.06
C ASP A 42 13.69 3.75 0.85
N LEU A 43 12.63 3.73 0.03
CA LEU A 43 11.85 2.54 -0.29
C LEU A 43 12.63 1.52 -1.14
N SER A 44 13.66 1.95 -1.88
CA SER A 44 14.50 1.04 -2.68
C SER A 44 15.35 0.12 -1.79
N LYS A 45 15.79 0.63 -0.63
CA LYS A 45 16.49 -0.13 0.42
C LYS A 45 15.53 -0.98 1.27
N ASN A 46 14.24 -0.66 1.26
CA ASN A 46 13.20 -1.30 2.09
C ASN A 46 12.06 -1.92 1.25
N PRO A 47 12.36 -2.86 0.33
CA PRO A 47 11.33 -3.47 -0.50
C PRO A 47 10.37 -4.31 0.35
N GLU A 48 9.08 -4.29 -0.01
CA GLU A 48 8.08 -5.19 0.55
C GLU A 48 8.43 -6.64 0.21
N ARG A 49 8.58 -7.49 1.23
CA ARG A 49 8.94 -8.92 1.08
C ARG A 49 8.68 -9.69 2.37
N TYR A 50 8.97 -10.99 2.38
CA TYR A 50 8.85 -11.83 3.59
C TYR A 50 9.69 -11.29 4.76
N THR A 51 9.03 -11.03 5.89
CA THR A 51 9.65 -10.54 7.13
C THR A 51 9.67 -11.57 8.27
N GLY A 52 8.98 -12.71 8.09
CA GLY A 52 8.73 -13.67 9.17
C GLY A 52 7.62 -13.25 10.15
N TYR A 53 6.94 -12.12 9.92
CA TYR A 53 5.81 -11.70 10.76
C TYR A 53 4.62 -12.66 10.59
N ALA A 54 4.38 -13.50 11.61
CA ALA A 54 3.37 -14.56 11.59
C ALA A 54 2.74 -14.80 12.98
N GLY A 55 1.70 -15.64 13.03
CA GLY A 55 1.03 -16.04 14.27
C GLY A 55 -0.10 -15.10 14.72
N LYS A 56 -0.35 -15.06 16.03
CA LYS A 56 -1.51 -14.32 16.59
C LYS A 56 -1.40 -12.80 16.46
N SER A 57 -0.19 -12.25 16.37
CA SER A 57 0.03 -10.80 16.24
C SER A 57 -0.55 -10.25 14.92
N PRO A 58 -0.13 -10.72 13.72
CA PRO A 58 -0.73 -10.26 12.46
C PRO A 58 -2.22 -10.57 12.36
N GLN A 59 -2.67 -11.69 12.92
CA GLN A 59 -4.10 -12.04 12.93
C GLN A 59 -4.95 -11.00 13.67
N ARG A 60 -4.46 -10.47 14.80
CA ARG A 60 -5.16 -9.41 15.53
C ARG A 60 -5.21 -8.11 14.73
N VAL A 61 -4.10 -7.72 14.12
CA VAL A 61 -4.03 -6.51 13.28
C VAL A 61 -5.03 -6.60 12.13
N TRP A 62 -4.99 -7.69 11.34
CA TRP A 62 -5.95 -7.88 10.27
C TRP A 62 -7.38 -7.94 10.76
N LYS A 63 -7.64 -8.65 11.86
CA LYS A 63 -8.98 -8.70 12.45
C LYS A 63 -9.50 -7.29 12.77
N SER A 64 -8.70 -6.45 13.43
CA SER A 64 -9.08 -5.07 13.72
C SER A 64 -9.38 -4.28 12.44
N ILE A 65 -8.51 -4.35 11.42
CA ILE A 65 -8.72 -3.65 10.14
C ILE A 65 -10.04 -4.08 9.47
N TYR A 66 -10.35 -5.38 9.45
CA TYR A 66 -11.62 -5.87 8.89
C TYR A 66 -12.84 -5.47 9.74
N GLU A 67 -12.66 -5.30 11.06
CA GLU A 67 -13.71 -4.86 12.00
C GLU A 67 -14.01 -3.35 11.91
N GLU A 68 -13.08 -2.53 11.39
CA GLU A 68 -13.32 -1.11 11.06
C GLU A 68 -14.36 -0.88 9.96
N ASN A 69 -14.86 -1.95 9.32
CA ASN A 69 -15.90 -1.92 8.30
C ASN A 69 -17.30 -1.59 8.88
N CYS A 70 -17.41 -0.39 9.47
CA CYS A 70 -18.55 0.15 10.20
C CYS A 70 -19.13 1.37 9.47
N PHE A 71 -19.59 1.19 8.22
CA PHE A 71 -20.29 2.24 7.49
C PHE A 71 -21.64 2.54 8.13
N LYS A 72 -21.95 3.83 8.34
CA LYS A 72 -23.30 4.27 8.74
C LYS A 72 -24.17 4.33 7.47
N PRO A 73 -25.43 3.87 7.51
CA PRO A 73 -26.35 4.07 6.40
C PRO A 73 -26.59 5.57 6.22
N ASP A 74 -26.83 6.00 4.99
CA ASP A 74 -27.12 7.41 4.68
C ASP A 74 -28.35 7.87 5.50
N PRO A 75 -28.27 8.99 6.26
CA PRO A 75 -29.37 9.53 7.07
C PRO A 75 -30.65 9.78 6.28
N LYS A 76 -30.59 9.90 4.95
CA LYS A 76 -31.77 10.00 4.07
C LYS A 76 -32.58 8.71 4.01
N PHE A 77 -31.93 7.56 4.20
CA PHE A 77 -32.54 6.23 4.11
C PHE A 77 -32.82 5.62 5.48
N ASP A 78 -32.07 6.02 6.52
CA ASP A 78 -32.37 5.64 7.90
C ASP A 78 -32.01 6.72 8.93
N LYS A 79 -32.99 7.59 9.23
CA LYS A 79 -32.87 8.63 10.27
C LYS A 79 -32.79 8.05 11.69
N ASN A 80 -33.18 6.78 11.87
CA ASN A 80 -33.28 6.13 13.17
C ASN A 80 -32.09 5.19 13.44
N PHE A 81 -31.08 5.12 12.58
CA PHE A 81 -29.92 4.24 12.77
C PHE A 81 -29.23 4.42 14.13
N LEU A 82 -29.18 5.65 14.65
CA LEU A 82 -28.60 5.96 15.97
C LEU A 82 -29.46 5.48 17.16
N THR A 83 -30.75 5.22 16.95
CA THR A 83 -31.69 4.72 17.97
C THR A 83 -32.04 3.25 17.80
N MET A 84 -31.99 2.71 16.58
CA MET A 84 -32.31 1.33 16.20
C MET A 84 -31.43 0.91 14.99
N PRO A 85 -30.25 0.30 15.21
CA PRO A 85 -29.36 -0.06 14.11
C PRO A 85 -29.97 -1.15 13.21
N ASN A 86 -30.11 -0.87 11.91
CA ASN A 86 -30.49 -1.85 10.89
C ASN A 86 -29.46 -1.86 9.72
N SER A 87 -29.48 -2.92 8.88
CA SER A 87 -28.52 -3.11 7.77
C SER A 87 -29.01 -2.61 6.40
N PHE A 88 -30.13 -1.91 6.33
CA PHE A 88 -30.70 -1.45 5.06
C PHE A 88 -29.88 -0.27 4.53
N GLY A 89 -29.33 -0.38 3.31
CA GLY A 89 -28.51 0.67 2.69
C GLY A 89 -26.99 0.62 2.97
N MET A 90 -26.49 -0.32 3.80
CA MET A 90 -25.05 -0.44 4.11
C MET A 90 -24.30 -1.46 3.22
N CYS A 91 -25.00 -2.22 2.37
CA CYS A 91 -24.43 -3.42 1.75
C CYS A 91 -23.40 -3.15 0.64
N LEU A 92 -23.44 -1.98 -0.02
CA LEU A 92 -22.53 -1.67 -1.13
C LEU A 92 -21.18 -1.17 -0.62
N GLU A 93 -21.18 -0.16 0.24
CA GLU A 93 -20.00 0.46 0.85
C GLU A 93 -19.23 -0.58 1.67
N LYS A 94 -19.95 -1.36 2.49
CA LYS A 94 -19.38 -2.47 3.25
C LYS A 94 -18.70 -3.51 2.35
N ARG A 95 -19.30 -3.80 1.19
CA ARG A 95 -18.76 -4.76 0.22
C ARG A 95 -17.54 -4.19 -0.51
N VAL A 96 -17.58 -2.92 -0.93
CA VAL A 96 -16.46 -2.25 -1.58
C VAL A 96 -15.26 -2.19 -0.63
N PHE A 97 -15.45 -1.74 0.61
CA PHE A 97 -14.38 -1.70 1.61
C PHE A 97 -13.80 -3.08 1.88
N TYR A 98 -14.66 -4.11 2.05
CA TYR A 98 -14.18 -5.48 2.21
C TYR A 98 -13.29 -5.91 1.02
N ARG A 99 -13.71 -5.63 -0.21
CA ARG A 99 -12.93 -5.98 -1.42
C ARG A 99 -11.62 -5.20 -1.48
N LEU A 100 -11.59 -3.93 -1.06
CA LEU A 100 -10.37 -3.13 -0.97
C LEU A 100 -9.37 -3.76 0.00
N ILE A 101 -9.78 -3.97 1.26
CA ILE A 101 -8.91 -4.57 2.28
C ILE A 101 -8.51 -6.00 1.91
N SER A 102 -9.41 -6.77 1.30
CA SER A 102 -9.13 -8.12 0.80
C SER A 102 -8.12 -8.12 -0.34
N GLY A 103 -8.20 -7.16 -1.27
CA GLY A 103 -7.25 -6.99 -2.35
C GLY A 103 -5.87 -6.59 -1.82
N LEU A 104 -5.79 -5.62 -0.92
CA LEU A 104 -4.55 -5.20 -0.27
C LEU A 104 -3.88 -6.34 0.50
N HIS A 105 -4.62 -7.04 1.37
CA HIS A 105 -4.10 -8.19 2.11
C HIS A 105 -3.59 -9.29 1.16
N SER A 106 -4.29 -9.49 0.04
CA SER A 106 -3.87 -10.45 -0.98
C SER A 106 -2.60 -10.00 -1.69
N ALA A 107 -2.47 -8.72 -2.06
CA ALA A 107 -1.27 -8.16 -2.68
C ALA A 107 -0.03 -8.33 -1.80
N ILE A 108 -0.14 -8.01 -0.50
CA ILE A 108 0.93 -8.25 0.49
C ILE A 108 1.31 -9.75 0.53
N THR A 109 0.31 -10.64 0.56
CA THR A 109 0.56 -12.08 0.58
C THR A 109 1.25 -12.57 -0.70
N ILE A 110 0.90 -12.02 -1.86
CA ILE A 110 1.54 -12.32 -3.15
C ILE A 110 2.99 -11.85 -3.14
N SER A 111 3.26 -10.63 -2.65
CA SER A 111 4.61 -10.08 -2.50
C SER A 111 5.48 -10.96 -1.61
N ILE A 112 4.97 -11.40 -0.45
CA ILE A 112 5.64 -12.35 0.45
C ILE A 112 5.92 -13.70 -0.24
N ALA A 113 5.01 -14.19 -1.09
CA ALA A 113 5.21 -15.43 -1.83
C ALA A 113 6.24 -15.25 -2.97
N ALA A 114 6.26 -14.10 -3.64
CA ALA A 114 7.21 -13.79 -4.71
C ALA A 114 8.64 -13.58 -4.17
N TYR A 115 8.76 -12.95 -3.00
CA TYR A 115 10.01 -12.63 -2.35
C TYR A 115 10.07 -13.31 -0.98
N ASN A 116 10.07 -14.64 -0.97
CA ASN A 116 10.17 -15.43 0.24
C ASN A 116 11.64 -15.67 0.63
N TYR A 117 11.91 -15.97 1.91
CA TYR A 117 13.28 -16.15 2.40
C TYR A 117 13.50 -17.53 2.99
N LYS A 118 14.56 -18.21 2.54
CA LYS A 118 15.02 -19.46 3.12
C LYS A 118 16.29 -19.20 3.93
N PRO A 119 16.25 -19.35 5.27
CA PRO A 119 17.46 -19.22 6.07
C PRO A 119 18.44 -20.36 5.77
N PRO A 120 19.73 -20.19 6.09
CA PRO A 120 20.74 -21.23 5.96
C PRO A 120 20.33 -22.50 6.71
N PRO A 121 20.69 -23.70 6.21
CA PRO A 121 20.37 -24.96 6.89
C PRO A 121 20.90 -24.97 8.33
N ALA A 122 20.02 -25.31 9.28
CA ALA A 122 20.40 -25.45 10.70
C ALA A 122 21.49 -26.52 10.93
N THR A 123 21.68 -27.46 9.99
CA THR A 123 22.75 -28.46 10.00
C THR A 123 24.15 -27.84 9.95
N LEU A 124 24.28 -26.57 9.55
CA LEU A 124 25.56 -25.85 9.56
C LEU A 124 25.96 -25.37 10.97
N GLY A 125 25.07 -25.47 11.97
CA GLY A 125 25.37 -25.10 13.36
C GLY A 125 26.00 -23.70 13.47
N HIS A 126 27.19 -23.62 14.05
CA HIS A 126 27.93 -22.35 14.19
C HIS A 126 28.36 -21.70 12.86
N PHE A 127 28.41 -22.46 11.76
CA PHE A 127 28.71 -21.93 10.42
C PHE A 127 27.47 -21.34 9.72
N ALA A 128 26.28 -21.50 10.29
CA ALA A 128 25.05 -20.96 9.71
C ALA A 128 25.05 -19.43 9.63
N SER A 129 25.79 -18.74 10.51
CA SER A 129 25.96 -17.28 10.47
C SER A 129 26.93 -16.80 9.37
N GLN A 130 27.74 -17.70 8.82
CA GLN A 130 28.72 -17.39 7.76
C GLN A 130 28.13 -17.58 6.36
N VAL A 131 26.97 -18.24 6.26
CA VAL A 131 26.27 -18.48 5.00
C VAL A 131 25.04 -17.59 4.98
N GLN A 132 24.86 -16.81 3.92
CA GLN A 132 23.67 -15.99 3.77
C GLN A 132 22.49 -16.85 3.26
N GLY A 133 21.29 -16.58 3.76
CA GLY A 133 20.09 -17.22 3.22
C GLY A 133 19.76 -16.72 1.81
N THR A 134 18.76 -17.34 1.20
CA THR A 134 18.40 -17.05 -0.20
C THR A 134 16.97 -16.58 -0.32
N TRP A 135 16.75 -15.59 -1.19
CA TRP A 135 15.41 -15.16 -1.59
C TRP A 135 14.91 -16.02 -2.75
N PHE A 136 13.65 -16.43 -2.70
CA PHE A 136 13.07 -17.30 -3.71
C PHE A 136 11.56 -17.07 -3.88
N ARG A 137 11.03 -17.50 -5.03
CA ARG A 137 9.58 -17.54 -5.29
C ARG A 137 8.98 -18.80 -4.69
N ASN A 138 8.13 -18.64 -3.68
CA ASN A 138 7.42 -19.72 -3.00
C ASN A 138 6.07 -19.99 -3.67
N THR A 139 6.09 -20.77 -4.75
CA THR A 139 4.88 -21.15 -5.51
C THR A 139 3.93 -22.03 -4.72
N GLU A 140 4.44 -22.84 -3.79
CA GLU A 140 3.63 -23.68 -2.90
C GLU A 140 2.81 -22.83 -1.92
N MET A 141 3.42 -21.82 -1.30
CA MET A 141 2.70 -20.86 -0.47
C MET A 141 1.62 -20.14 -1.27
N PHE A 142 1.94 -19.66 -2.47
CA PHE A 142 0.95 -18.99 -3.33
C PHE A 142 -0.23 -19.93 -3.64
N ALA A 143 0.04 -21.15 -4.10
CA ALA A 143 -1.00 -22.14 -4.41
C ALA A 143 -1.81 -22.53 -3.17
N GLY A 144 -1.18 -22.65 -2.00
CA GLY A 144 -1.87 -22.95 -0.74
C GLY A 144 -2.77 -21.82 -0.25
N ARG A 145 -2.46 -20.56 -0.58
CA ARG A 145 -3.23 -19.37 -0.16
C ARG A 145 -4.35 -19.00 -1.13
N PHE A 146 -4.14 -19.19 -2.43
CA PHE A 146 -5.06 -18.73 -3.48
C PHE A 146 -5.67 -19.85 -4.32
N GLY A 147 -5.19 -21.09 -4.18
CA GLY A 147 -5.82 -22.27 -4.76
C GLY A 147 -7.09 -22.67 -4.02
N THR A 148 -7.79 -23.67 -4.56
CA THR A 148 -9.08 -24.14 -4.04
C THR A 148 -8.97 -25.33 -3.08
N ALA A 149 -7.74 -25.78 -2.80
CA ALA A 149 -7.49 -26.98 -2.00
C ALA A 149 -7.99 -26.86 -0.55
N TRP A 150 -7.91 -25.66 0.03
CA TRP A 150 -8.27 -25.40 1.44
C TRP A 150 -9.50 -24.50 1.61
N SER A 151 -9.80 -23.67 0.62
CA SER A 151 -10.98 -22.79 0.60
C SER A 151 -11.30 -22.39 -0.84
N TRP A 152 -12.59 -22.23 -1.16
CA TRP A 152 -13.04 -21.71 -2.45
C TRP A 152 -12.84 -20.19 -2.58
N GLU A 153 -12.43 -19.49 -1.52
CA GLU A 153 -12.24 -18.04 -1.51
C GLU A 153 -10.95 -17.58 -2.21
N GLY A 154 -10.00 -18.48 -2.47
CA GLY A 154 -8.70 -18.14 -3.06
C GLY A 154 -8.80 -17.36 -4.37
N PRO A 155 -9.56 -17.85 -5.37
CA PRO A 155 -9.82 -17.12 -6.61
C PRO A 155 -10.54 -15.77 -6.41
N GLU A 156 -11.47 -15.67 -5.46
CA GLU A 156 -12.16 -14.40 -5.16
C GLU A 156 -11.20 -13.36 -4.57
N ARG A 157 -10.25 -13.77 -3.73
CA ARG A 157 -9.19 -12.90 -3.21
C ARG A 157 -8.29 -12.35 -4.33
N LEU A 158 -7.97 -13.18 -5.33
CA LEU A 158 -7.26 -12.70 -6.54
C LEU A 158 -8.09 -11.70 -7.34
N ARG A 159 -9.40 -11.93 -7.51
CA ARG A 159 -10.30 -10.95 -8.14
C ARG A 159 -10.35 -9.63 -7.37
N ASN A 160 -10.20 -9.66 -6.05
CA ASN A 160 -10.14 -8.45 -5.23
C ASN A 160 -8.83 -7.66 -5.46
N VAL A 161 -7.72 -8.31 -5.80
CA VAL A 161 -6.49 -7.62 -6.23
C VAL A 161 -6.76 -6.81 -7.51
N TYR A 162 -7.37 -7.43 -8.52
CA TYR A 162 -7.76 -6.73 -9.75
C TYR A 162 -8.77 -5.61 -9.48
N PHE A 163 -9.68 -5.80 -8.52
CA PHE A 163 -10.61 -4.76 -8.11
C PHE A 163 -9.90 -3.53 -7.54
N VAL A 164 -8.93 -3.72 -6.65
CA VAL A 164 -8.10 -2.63 -6.10
C VAL A 164 -7.32 -1.95 -7.22
N TYR A 165 -6.65 -2.72 -8.08
CA TYR A 165 -5.90 -2.21 -9.22
C TYR A 165 -6.75 -1.30 -10.12
N LEU A 166 -7.95 -1.76 -10.53
CA LEU A 166 -8.85 -0.96 -11.36
C LEU A 166 -9.39 0.28 -10.65
N LEU A 167 -9.63 0.19 -9.34
CA LEU A 167 -10.08 1.31 -8.54
C LEU A 167 -8.99 2.40 -8.42
N GLU A 168 -7.75 2.01 -8.14
CA GLU A 168 -6.60 2.92 -8.09
C GLU A 168 -6.32 3.53 -9.47
N LEU A 169 -6.37 2.73 -10.53
CA LEU A 169 -6.21 3.19 -11.91
C LEU A 169 -7.25 4.25 -12.29
N ARG A 170 -8.52 4.03 -11.90
CA ARG A 170 -9.59 5.03 -12.07
C ARG A 170 -9.38 6.26 -11.20
N ALA A 171 -8.85 6.11 -9.99
CA ALA A 171 -8.53 7.24 -9.11
C ALA A 171 -7.42 8.11 -9.71
N LEU A 172 -6.36 7.50 -10.26
CA LEU A 172 -5.28 8.20 -10.97
C LEU A 172 -5.82 9.01 -12.16
N LEU A 173 -6.73 8.45 -12.96
CA LEU A 173 -7.38 9.19 -14.05
C LEU A 173 -8.18 10.39 -13.57
N LYS A 174 -8.85 10.26 -12.42
CA LYS A 174 -9.62 11.37 -11.83
C LYS A 174 -8.70 12.45 -11.26
N ALA A 175 -7.56 12.06 -10.71
CA ALA A 175 -6.53 12.97 -10.21
C ALA A 175 -5.66 13.57 -11.33
N ALA A 176 -5.72 13.03 -12.56
CA ALA A 176 -4.88 13.45 -13.67
C ALA A 176 -4.79 14.96 -13.91
N PRO A 177 -5.89 15.76 -13.85
CA PRO A 177 -5.80 17.21 -14.04
C PRO A 177 -4.93 17.91 -12.99
N TYR A 178 -4.83 17.35 -11.78
CA TYR A 178 -3.97 17.88 -10.72
C TYR A 178 -2.53 17.43 -10.93
N LEU A 179 -2.32 16.13 -11.14
CA LEU A 179 -0.98 15.54 -11.33
C LEU A 179 -0.23 16.13 -12.54
N LYS A 180 -0.94 16.56 -13.58
CA LYS A 180 -0.33 17.22 -14.75
C LYS A 180 0.17 18.64 -14.51
N ASN A 181 -0.39 19.32 -13.50
CA ASN A 181 0.03 20.66 -13.12
C ASN A 181 1.02 20.63 -11.95
N GLU A 182 1.31 19.44 -11.42
CA GLU A 182 2.19 19.25 -10.30
C GLU A 182 3.66 19.42 -10.73
N ILE A 183 4.44 20.09 -9.89
CA ILE A 183 5.84 20.40 -10.19
C ILE A 183 6.77 19.27 -9.79
N PHE A 184 6.38 18.42 -8.84
CA PHE A 184 7.19 17.32 -8.30
C PHE A 184 8.58 17.78 -7.86
N TYR A 185 8.63 18.86 -7.05
CA TYR A 185 9.89 19.49 -6.65
C TYR A 185 10.75 18.56 -5.81
N THR A 186 11.99 18.35 -6.24
CA THR A 186 13.02 17.62 -5.47
C THR A 186 14.28 18.45 -5.24
N GLY A 187 14.32 19.71 -5.69
CA GLY A 187 15.55 20.50 -5.75
C GLY A 187 16.49 20.15 -6.92
N ASN A 188 16.15 19.13 -7.73
CA ASN A 188 16.85 18.77 -8.95
C ASN A 188 15.94 18.92 -10.18
N GLU A 189 16.15 19.99 -10.96
CA GLU A 189 15.31 20.31 -12.14
C GLU A 189 15.24 19.19 -13.19
N GLU A 190 16.31 18.39 -13.34
CA GLU A 190 16.37 17.27 -14.28
C GLU A 190 15.46 16.13 -13.82
N GLU A 191 15.55 15.72 -12.55
CA GLU A 191 14.72 14.67 -11.95
C GLU A 191 13.24 15.08 -11.93
N ASP A 192 12.95 16.34 -11.62
CA ASP A 192 11.57 16.87 -11.62
C ASP A 192 10.97 16.81 -13.04
N ALA A 193 11.77 17.15 -14.06
CA ALA A 193 11.34 17.10 -15.46
C ALA A 193 11.12 15.66 -15.96
N GLU A 194 12.01 14.74 -15.58
CA GLU A 194 11.83 13.31 -15.86
C GLU A 194 10.59 12.75 -15.17
N THR A 195 10.35 13.13 -13.92
CA THR A 195 9.19 12.70 -13.13
C THR A 195 7.89 13.19 -13.76
N ARG A 196 7.79 14.48 -14.12
CA ARG A 196 6.62 15.03 -14.83
C ARG A 196 6.33 14.26 -16.12
N LYS A 197 7.36 14.00 -16.92
CA LYS A 197 7.23 13.26 -18.17
C LYS A 197 6.75 11.82 -17.93
N ALA A 198 7.32 11.13 -16.94
CA ALA A 198 6.92 9.76 -16.60
C ALA A 198 5.47 9.68 -16.10
N VAL A 199 5.04 10.64 -15.28
CA VAL A 199 3.65 10.75 -14.82
C VAL A 199 2.71 11.01 -15.99
N ASP A 200 3.07 11.92 -16.91
CA ASP A 200 2.28 12.18 -18.11
C ASP A 200 2.13 10.93 -18.99
N GLU A 201 3.22 10.21 -19.27
CA GLU A 201 3.21 8.97 -20.04
C GLU A 201 2.34 7.90 -19.38
N LEU A 202 2.45 7.73 -18.05
CA LEU A 202 1.61 6.82 -17.28
C LEU A 202 0.12 7.18 -17.41
N LEU A 203 -0.23 8.47 -17.29
CA LEU A 203 -1.61 8.92 -17.38
C LEU A 203 -2.20 8.74 -18.78
N GLU A 204 -1.41 8.95 -19.85
CA GLU A 204 -1.87 8.67 -21.21
C GLU A 204 -2.03 7.17 -21.49
N GLU A 205 -1.12 6.33 -21.00
CA GLU A 205 -1.26 4.87 -21.09
C GLU A 205 -2.53 4.41 -20.37
N ILE A 206 -2.76 4.90 -19.15
CA ILE A 206 -3.97 4.59 -18.40
C ILE A 206 -5.21 5.05 -19.16
N ARG A 207 -5.24 6.24 -19.78
CA ARG A 207 -6.39 6.73 -20.57
C ARG A 207 -6.69 5.88 -21.80
N SER A 208 -5.68 5.23 -22.36
CA SER A 208 -5.84 4.37 -23.55
C SER A 208 -6.58 3.06 -23.23
N PHE A 209 -6.59 2.65 -21.97
CA PHE A 209 -7.26 1.44 -21.52
C PHE A 209 -8.79 1.65 -21.58
N SER A 210 -9.55 0.81 -22.29
CA SER A 210 -10.96 1.09 -22.58
C SER A 210 -11.95 0.78 -21.45
N ASP A 211 -11.50 0.07 -20.40
CA ASP A 211 -12.39 -0.61 -19.45
C ASP A 211 -12.29 -0.02 -18.01
N HIS A 212 -12.60 1.28 -17.84
CA HIS A 212 -12.79 1.91 -16.51
C HIS A 212 -14.24 2.31 -16.19
#